data_AF-A0A7V0P5A1-F1
#
_entry.id   AF-A0A7V0P5A1-F1
#
_cell.length_a   1.000
_cell.length_b   1.000
_cell.length_c   1.000
_cell.angle_alpha   90.00
_cell.angle_beta   90.00
_cell.angle_gamma   90.00
#
_symmetry.space_group_name_H-M   'P 1'
#
loop_
_entity.id
_entity.type
_entity.pdbx_description
1 polymer ?
#
loop_
_entity_poly.entity_id
_entity_poly.type
_entity_poly.pdbx_seq_one_letter_code
_entity_poly.pdbx_strand_id
1 'polypeptide(L)'
;MDPTRFWQYKIVQFFHDPPGKPFASWPGTGGHKKVALDLFKRFTKVSLKGYAPYPDWAASGADRPMVTPPKGKGISPLKIAWHKNPIITHPLSRGYIMDLRRRDAKGELKADAELKEDVFEEQTLELEELGKSFADWKTEQDLEDGFFRLWRRYRDELVFRKSPEPPFKGDTLWAEMPSDTRYPDHSIWDHLRVTTALAFLTKKTPKPDVPWNPWLFRFSIGPVQRFIQESRTSRDLWLSSFLLSDLVWHAMLPLVKLYGPDCIVYPDLRGNPRVDVWLCESHRDALPDFLQNPSTYAAMLPGTFVALLPYGGKGHLKKLKELAKEAETGFKNRWSDLANMVKTWLTKEIKDKKYSAWSRT
;
A
#
# COMPACT_ATOMS: atom_id res chain seq x y z
N MET A 1 -3.29 2.23 21.76
CA MET A 1 -4.46 1.95 20.91
C MET A 1 -4.74 0.47 21.03
N ASP A 2 -6.00 0.05 20.98
CA ASP A 2 -6.34 -1.38 20.89
C ASP A 2 -6.13 -1.87 19.44
N PRO A 3 -5.65 -3.10 19.20
CA PRO A 3 -5.40 -3.63 17.84
C PRO A 3 -6.65 -3.65 16.96
N THR A 4 -7.79 -4.13 17.47
CA THR A 4 -9.07 -4.13 16.74
C THR A 4 -9.43 -2.70 16.31
N ARG A 5 -9.31 -1.75 17.23
CA ARG A 5 -9.57 -0.34 16.92
C ARG A 5 -8.60 0.24 15.90
N PHE A 6 -7.34 -0.20 15.88
CA PHE A 6 -6.36 0.24 14.89
C PHE A 6 -6.78 -0.20 13.47
N TRP A 7 -7.12 -1.47 13.28
CA TRP A 7 -7.55 -1.99 11.98
C TRP A 7 -8.91 -1.43 11.52
N GLN A 8 -9.86 -1.23 12.45
CA GLN A 8 -11.07 -0.46 12.14
C GLN A 8 -10.75 0.92 11.58
N TYR A 9 -9.80 1.64 12.21
CA TYR A 9 -9.38 2.95 11.73
C TYR A 9 -8.68 2.87 10.37
N LYS A 10 -7.88 1.84 10.09
CA LYS A 10 -7.28 1.61 8.76
C LYS A 10 -8.36 1.54 7.67
N ILE A 11 -9.37 0.70 7.86
CA ILE A 11 -10.48 0.58 6.88
C ILE A 11 -11.26 1.89 6.76
N VAL A 12 -11.56 2.55 7.88
CA VAL A 12 -12.23 3.86 7.86
C VAL A 12 -11.44 4.89 7.07
N GLN A 13 -10.12 4.96 7.28
CA GLN A 13 -9.24 5.87 6.55
C GLN A 13 -9.06 5.46 5.09
N PHE A 14 -9.19 4.17 4.74
CA PHE A 14 -9.18 3.75 3.34
C PHE A 14 -10.39 4.29 2.58
N PHE A 15 -11.57 4.33 3.22
CA PHE A 15 -12.82 4.80 2.60
C PHE A 15 -13.08 6.30 2.74
N HIS A 16 -12.24 7.05 3.45
CA HIS A 16 -12.52 8.47 3.74
C HIS A 16 -12.71 9.29 2.45
N ASP A 17 -11.96 8.94 1.41
CA ASP A 17 -12.12 9.42 0.05
C ASP A 17 -12.34 8.24 -0.91
N PRO A 18 -13.42 8.25 -1.70
CA PRO A 18 -13.67 7.18 -2.67
C PRO A 18 -12.72 7.33 -3.87
N PRO A 19 -12.35 6.22 -4.55
CA PRO A 19 -11.54 6.31 -5.77
C PRO A 19 -12.16 7.26 -6.81
N GLY A 20 -13.48 7.20 -7.03
CA GLY A 20 -14.24 8.10 -7.91
C GLY A 20 -14.38 9.56 -7.43
N LYS A 21 -13.59 10.03 -6.46
CA LYS A 21 -13.69 11.38 -5.86
C LYS A 21 -13.70 12.54 -6.87
N PRO A 22 -12.88 12.57 -7.93
CA PRO A 22 -12.93 13.64 -8.93
C PRO A 22 -14.29 13.80 -9.62
N PHE A 23 -15.05 12.71 -9.77
CA PHE A 23 -16.41 12.70 -10.31
C PHE A 23 -17.48 13.05 -9.27
N ALA A 24 -17.16 12.97 -7.98
CA ALA A 24 -18.09 13.30 -6.90
C ALA A 24 -18.39 14.80 -6.78
N SER A 25 -17.63 15.67 -7.46
CA SER A 25 -17.95 17.11 -7.57
C SER A 25 -19.08 17.41 -8.55
N TRP A 26 -19.61 16.41 -9.24
CA TRP A 26 -20.74 16.54 -10.17
C TRP A 26 -22.05 16.88 -9.44
N PRO A 27 -22.90 17.79 -9.96
CA PRO A 27 -24.19 18.11 -9.35
C PRO A 27 -25.09 16.88 -9.11
N GLY A 28 -25.71 16.78 -7.93
CA GLY A 28 -26.65 15.69 -7.59
C GLY A 28 -26.03 14.43 -6.97
N THR A 29 -24.70 14.31 -6.86
CA THR A 29 -24.03 13.19 -6.16
C THR A 29 -24.17 13.26 -4.63
N GLY A 30 -24.43 14.46 -4.08
CA GLY A 30 -24.39 14.71 -2.63
C GLY A 30 -22.96 14.83 -2.07
N GLY A 31 -21.94 14.84 -2.93
CA GLY A 31 -20.52 14.99 -2.58
C GLY A 31 -19.79 13.69 -2.26
N HIS A 32 -18.44 13.73 -2.27
CA HIS A 32 -17.58 12.56 -2.07
C HIS A 32 -17.81 11.85 -0.74
N LYS A 33 -18.14 12.58 0.33
CA LYS A 33 -18.39 11.98 1.66
C LYS A 33 -19.58 11.04 1.69
N LYS A 34 -20.65 11.33 0.93
CA LYS A 34 -21.81 10.45 0.84
C LYS A 34 -21.45 9.15 0.14
N VAL A 35 -20.68 9.25 -0.95
CA VAL A 35 -20.16 8.10 -1.71
C VAL A 35 -19.23 7.26 -0.83
N ALA A 36 -18.27 7.88 -0.14
CA ALA A 36 -17.40 7.23 0.83
C ALA A 36 -18.17 6.41 1.89
N LEU A 37 -19.18 7.00 2.52
CA LEU A 37 -20.00 6.32 3.54
C LEU A 37 -20.83 5.17 2.96
N ASP A 38 -21.33 5.31 1.72
CA ASP A 38 -22.06 4.23 1.03
C ASP A 38 -21.13 3.05 0.72
N LEU A 39 -19.96 3.32 0.14
CA LEU A 39 -18.94 2.31 -0.16
C LEU A 39 -18.47 1.60 1.12
N PHE A 40 -18.20 2.35 2.19
CA PHE A 40 -17.85 1.79 3.50
C PHE A 40 -18.95 0.85 4.02
N LYS A 41 -20.22 1.26 3.94
CA LYS A 41 -21.36 0.46 4.38
C LYS A 41 -21.53 -0.80 3.53
N ARG A 42 -21.31 -0.72 2.22
CA ARG A 42 -21.40 -1.88 1.33
C ARG A 42 -20.32 -2.91 1.61
N PHE A 43 -19.10 -2.47 1.88
CA PHE A 43 -17.98 -3.35 2.22
C PHE A 43 -18.14 -3.97 3.62
N THR A 44 -18.36 -3.14 4.65
CA THR A 44 -18.33 -3.60 6.07
C THR A 44 -19.68 -4.04 6.63
N LYS A 45 -20.78 -3.72 5.93
CA LYS A 45 -22.17 -3.82 6.43
C LYS A 45 -22.46 -2.97 7.69
N VAL A 46 -21.54 -2.09 8.07
CA VAL A 46 -21.67 -1.18 9.23
C VAL A 46 -21.89 0.25 8.75
N SER A 47 -22.66 1.03 9.52
CA SER A 47 -22.85 2.45 9.25
C SER A 47 -21.89 3.29 10.10
N LEU A 48 -21.14 4.19 9.47
CA LEU A 48 -20.23 5.10 10.16
C LEU A 48 -20.91 6.45 10.45
N LYS A 49 -20.75 6.97 11.67
CA LYS A 49 -21.23 8.33 12.03
C LYS A 49 -20.23 9.43 11.65
N GLY A 50 -18.96 9.08 11.50
CA GLY A 50 -17.87 10.01 11.19
C GLY A 50 -16.52 9.42 11.55
N TYR A 51 -15.45 10.09 11.13
CA TYR A 51 -14.07 9.66 11.33
C TYR A 51 -13.16 10.83 11.69
N ALA A 52 -12.01 10.51 12.29
CA ALA A 52 -11.02 11.51 12.63
C ALA A 52 -10.33 12.02 11.35
N PRO A 53 -10.25 13.35 11.13
CA PRO A 53 -9.70 13.90 9.89
C PRO A 53 -8.17 14.06 9.92
N TYR A 54 -7.51 13.75 11.03
CA TYR A 54 -6.08 14.01 11.20
C TYR A 54 -5.17 13.22 10.25
N PRO A 55 -5.44 11.93 9.92
CA PRO A 55 -4.65 11.21 8.93
C PRO A 55 -4.72 11.88 7.55
N ASP A 56 -5.92 12.18 7.06
CA ASP A 56 -6.13 12.95 5.81
C ASP A 56 -5.41 14.31 5.86
N TRP A 57 -5.55 15.08 6.94
CA TRP A 57 -4.87 16.38 7.05
C TRP A 57 -3.35 16.27 7.00
N ALA A 58 -2.78 15.24 7.62
CA ALA A 58 -1.34 15.01 7.60
C ALA A 58 -0.86 14.58 6.20
N ALA A 59 -1.58 13.68 5.52
CA ALA A 59 -1.28 13.27 4.16
C ALA A 59 -1.45 14.42 3.16
N SER A 60 -2.61 15.10 3.17
CA SER A 60 -2.90 16.28 2.36
C SER A 60 -1.90 17.41 2.55
N GLY A 61 -1.27 17.52 3.74
CA GLY A 61 -0.22 18.51 4.03
C GLY A 61 1.08 18.23 3.28
N ALA A 62 1.40 16.96 3.01
CA ALA A 62 2.52 16.56 2.16
C ALA A 62 2.17 16.73 0.66
N ASP A 63 0.92 16.44 0.28
CA ASP A 63 0.45 16.50 -1.10
C ASP A 63 0.29 17.95 -1.62
N ARG A 64 0.05 18.94 -0.74
CA ARG A 64 -0.35 20.30 -1.13
C ARG A 64 0.48 21.40 -0.45
N PRO A 65 1.81 21.44 -0.62
CA PRO A 65 2.65 22.39 0.11
C PRO A 65 2.38 23.87 -0.24
N MET A 66 1.74 24.17 -1.38
CA MET A 66 1.79 25.53 -1.97
C MET A 66 0.45 26.22 -2.28
N VAL A 67 -0.72 25.60 -2.08
CA VAL A 67 -2.01 26.29 -2.26
C VAL A 67 -2.99 26.00 -1.13
N THR A 68 -3.07 26.95 -0.22
CA THR A 68 -4.32 27.22 0.50
C THR A 68 -5.10 28.24 -0.33
N PRO A 69 -6.24 27.86 -0.95
CA PRO A 69 -7.11 28.88 -1.53
C PRO A 69 -7.46 29.86 -0.40
N PRO A 70 -7.32 31.18 -0.60
CA PRO A 70 -7.54 32.15 0.46
C PRO A 70 -8.95 31.95 1.03
N LYS A 71 -9.03 31.59 2.32
CA LYS A 71 -10.29 31.45 3.04
C LYS A 71 -10.66 32.82 3.60
N GLY A 72 -11.67 33.46 3.04
CA GLY A 72 -12.18 34.76 3.49
C GLY A 72 -13.66 34.92 3.16
N LYS A 73 -14.36 35.81 3.87
CA LYS A 73 -15.74 36.19 3.50
C LYS A 73 -15.74 36.74 2.07
N GLY A 74 -16.56 36.18 1.19
CA GLY A 74 -16.71 36.61 -0.20
C GLY A 74 -15.76 35.97 -1.21
N ILE A 75 -14.80 35.13 -0.77
CA ILE A 75 -13.92 34.39 -1.68
C ILE A 75 -14.51 33.00 -1.92
N SER A 76 -14.98 32.75 -3.14
CA SER A 76 -15.44 31.42 -3.53
C SER A 76 -14.26 30.45 -3.52
N PRO A 77 -14.39 29.24 -2.93
CA PRO A 77 -13.35 28.23 -3.02
C PRO A 77 -13.08 27.88 -4.49
N LEU A 78 -11.81 27.72 -4.86
CA LEU A 78 -11.41 27.29 -6.19
C LEU A 78 -12.07 25.93 -6.49
N LYS A 79 -12.98 25.91 -7.47
CA LYS A 79 -13.66 24.71 -7.95
C LYS A 79 -13.18 24.37 -9.35
N ILE A 80 -12.59 23.20 -9.51
CA ILE A 80 -12.14 22.69 -10.81
C ILE A 80 -13.06 21.53 -11.20
N ALA A 81 -13.75 21.68 -12.33
CA ALA A 81 -14.56 20.64 -12.94
C ALA A 81 -13.66 19.69 -13.75
N TRP A 82 -12.79 18.95 -13.06
CA TRP A 82 -11.76 18.11 -13.68
C TRP A 82 -12.32 17.07 -14.65
N HIS A 83 -13.51 16.52 -14.36
CA HIS A 83 -14.20 15.58 -15.25
C HIS A 83 -14.41 16.10 -16.68
N LYS A 84 -14.50 17.42 -16.91
CA LYS A 84 -14.67 18.00 -18.24
C LYS A 84 -13.39 17.96 -19.08
N ASN A 85 -12.25 17.90 -18.42
CA ASN A 85 -10.93 17.83 -19.04
C ASN A 85 -10.00 17.03 -18.13
N PRO A 86 -10.18 15.69 -18.06
CA PRO A 86 -9.54 14.83 -17.08
C PRO A 86 -8.09 14.58 -17.47
N ILE A 87 -7.24 15.55 -17.19
CA ILE A 87 -5.81 15.50 -17.44
C ILE A 87 -5.03 15.35 -16.14
N ILE A 88 -3.90 14.66 -16.20
CA ILE A 88 -2.93 14.59 -15.12
C ILE A 88 -1.57 15.06 -15.61
N THR A 89 -0.73 15.50 -14.68
CA THR A 89 0.61 16.03 -14.94
C THR A 89 1.66 15.12 -14.32
N HIS A 90 2.76 14.87 -15.01
CA HIS A 90 3.82 14.03 -14.45
C HIS A 90 4.59 14.77 -13.33
N PRO A 91 4.77 14.19 -12.13
CA PRO A 91 5.36 14.88 -10.98
C PRO A 91 6.83 15.29 -11.20
N LEU A 92 7.59 14.52 -11.98
CA LEU A 92 9.02 14.77 -12.23
C LEU A 92 9.31 15.34 -13.63
N SER A 93 8.34 15.34 -14.54
CA SER A 93 8.57 15.61 -15.96
C SER A 93 7.69 16.78 -16.37
N ARG A 94 8.24 17.98 -16.21
CA ARG A 94 7.52 19.23 -16.48
C ARG A 94 6.96 19.24 -17.90
N GLY A 95 5.68 19.55 -18.04
CA GLY A 95 5.00 19.67 -19.33
C GLY A 95 4.45 18.36 -19.89
N TYR A 96 4.75 17.21 -19.26
CA TYR A 96 4.13 15.95 -19.64
C TYR A 96 2.72 15.87 -19.05
N ILE A 97 1.75 15.74 -19.95
CA ILE A 97 0.33 15.66 -19.63
C ILE A 97 -0.20 14.34 -20.18
N MET A 98 -0.96 13.62 -19.37
CA MET A 98 -1.70 12.45 -19.80
C MET A 98 -3.20 12.74 -19.74
N ASP A 99 -3.89 12.39 -20.82
CA ASP A 99 -5.34 12.52 -20.96
C ASP A 99 -6.01 11.21 -20.52
N LEU A 100 -6.91 11.31 -19.55
CA LEU A 100 -7.64 10.18 -18.96
C LEU A 100 -9.08 10.05 -19.48
N ARG A 101 -9.45 10.74 -20.56
CA ARG A 101 -10.78 10.57 -21.15
C ARG A 101 -10.97 9.14 -21.67
N ARG A 102 -12.09 8.51 -21.29
CA ARG A 102 -12.47 7.19 -21.81
C ARG A 102 -13.09 7.31 -23.20
N ARG A 103 -12.82 6.29 -24.02
CA ARG A 103 -13.44 6.10 -25.34
C ARG A 103 -14.40 4.93 -25.31
N ASP A 104 -15.43 4.98 -26.14
CA ASP A 104 -16.36 3.87 -26.34
C ASP A 104 -15.76 2.80 -27.29
N ALA A 105 -16.55 1.77 -27.59
CA ALA A 105 -16.13 0.69 -28.50
C ALA A 105 -15.87 1.15 -29.95
N LYS A 106 -16.38 2.33 -30.34
CA LYS A 106 -16.17 2.94 -31.66
C LYS A 106 -14.98 3.91 -31.66
N GLY A 107 -14.34 4.13 -30.50
CA GLY A 107 -13.24 5.07 -30.32
C GLY A 107 -13.67 6.51 -30.07
N GLU A 108 -14.98 6.77 -29.94
CA GLU A 108 -15.54 8.09 -29.65
C GLU A 108 -15.41 8.40 -28.16
N LEU A 109 -15.27 9.68 -27.80
CA LEU A 109 -15.19 10.09 -26.39
C LEU A 109 -16.53 9.84 -25.71
N LYS A 110 -16.50 9.13 -24.58
CA LYS A 110 -17.70 8.93 -23.77
C LYS A 110 -18.20 10.26 -23.23
N ALA A 111 -19.52 10.43 -23.18
CA ALA A 111 -20.12 11.59 -22.56
C ALA A 111 -19.85 11.59 -21.04
N ASP A 112 -19.59 12.77 -20.47
CA ASP A 112 -19.23 12.92 -19.06
C ASP A 112 -20.28 12.31 -18.09
N ALA A 113 -21.57 12.37 -18.44
CA ALA A 113 -22.66 11.82 -17.63
C ALA A 113 -22.61 10.28 -17.58
N GLU A 114 -22.40 9.64 -18.73
CA GLU A 114 -22.23 8.19 -18.82
C GLU A 114 -20.97 7.72 -18.09
N LEU A 115 -19.87 8.49 -18.21
CA LEU A 115 -18.62 8.19 -17.53
C LEU A 115 -18.77 8.22 -16.01
N LYS A 116 -19.54 9.18 -15.48
CA LYS A 116 -19.84 9.29 -14.06
C LYS A 116 -20.63 8.07 -13.55
N GLU A 117 -21.66 7.65 -14.28
CA GLU A 117 -22.48 6.49 -13.90
C GLU A 117 -21.64 5.22 -13.92
N ASP A 118 -20.86 5.00 -14.99
CA ASP A 118 -19.88 3.92 -15.12
C ASP A 118 -18.92 3.88 -13.91
N VAL A 119 -18.30 5.00 -13.56
CA VAL A 119 -17.33 5.09 -12.46
C VAL A 119 -17.95 4.72 -11.12
N PHE A 120 -19.17 5.20 -10.83
CA PHE A 120 -19.84 4.89 -9.57
C PHE A 120 -20.39 3.47 -9.51
N GLU A 121 -20.88 2.93 -10.62
CA GLU A 121 -21.32 1.53 -10.70
C GLU A 121 -20.15 0.57 -10.56
N GLU A 122 -19.05 0.78 -11.30
CA GLU A 122 -17.84 -0.05 -11.27
C GLU A 122 -17.26 -0.17 -9.87
N GLN A 123 -17.08 0.96 -9.17
CA GLN A 123 -16.54 0.95 -7.80
C GLN A 123 -17.48 0.28 -6.79
N THR A 124 -18.79 0.40 -6.99
CA THR A 124 -19.78 -0.18 -6.09
C THR A 124 -19.83 -1.69 -6.26
N LEU A 125 -19.89 -2.18 -7.50
CA LEU A 125 -19.91 -3.61 -7.79
C LEU A 125 -18.63 -4.30 -7.29
N GLU A 126 -17.48 -3.67 -7.50
CA GLU A 126 -16.20 -4.24 -7.08
C GLU A 126 -16.10 -4.35 -5.55
N LEU A 127 -16.49 -3.32 -4.82
CA LEU A 127 -16.49 -3.37 -3.37
C LEU A 127 -17.50 -4.36 -2.79
N GLU A 128 -18.65 -4.53 -3.45
CA GLU A 128 -19.61 -5.55 -3.03
C GLU A 128 -19.03 -6.95 -3.16
N GLU A 129 -18.28 -7.23 -4.23
CA GLU A 129 -17.57 -8.49 -4.41
C GLU A 129 -16.51 -8.70 -3.32
N LEU A 130 -15.61 -7.72 -3.13
CA LEU A 130 -14.56 -7.77 -2.11
C LEU A 130 -15.12 -7.85 -0.69
N GLY A 131 -16.31 -7.30 -0.46
CA GLY A 131 -17.03 -7.31 0.81
C GLY A 131 -17.74 -8.62 1.13
N LYS A 132 -17.92 -9.55 0.19
CA LYS A 132 -18.58 -10.85 0.47
C LYS A 132 -17.79 -11.69 1.48
N SER A 133 -16.47 -11.64 1.41
CA SER A 133 -15.57 -12.35 2.33
C SER A 133 -15.26 -11.56 3.60
N PHE A 134 -15.91 -10.40 3.83
CA PHE A 134 -15.74 -9.64 5.06
C PHE A 134 -16.70 -10.17 6.13
N ALA A 135 -16.15 -10.84 7.15
CA ALA A 135 -16.95 -11.56 8.14
C ALA A 135 -17.48 -10.65 9.27
N ASP A 136 -16.59 -10.07 10.11
CA ASP A 136 -16.99 -9.27 11.26
C ASP A 136 -16.16 -7.97 11.40
N TRP A 137 -16.84 -6.90 11.81
CA TRP A 137 -16.24 -5.61 12.16
C TRP A 137 -15.60 -5.58 13.56
N LYS A 138 -15.80 -6.62 14.38
CA LYS A 138 -15.30 -6.69 15.76
C LYS A 138 -14.10 -7.60 15.96
N THR A 139 -13.76 -8.44 14.99
CA THR A 139 -12.63 -9.37 15.07
C THR A 139 -11.39 -8.74 14.45
N GLU A 140 -10.27 -8.76 15.17
CA GLU A 140 -9.00 -8.22 14.68
C GLU A 140 -8.57 -8.85 13.34
N GLN A 141 -8.59 -10.18 13.24
CA GLN A 141 -8.18 -10.90 12.05
C GLN A 141 -9.05 -10.57 10.83
N ASP A 142 -10.38 -10.53 10.99
CA ASP A 142 -11.30 -10.20 9.88
C ASP A 142 -11.07 -8.77 9.35
N LEU A 143 -10.72 -7.84 10.25
CA LEU A 143 -10.37 -6.46 9.88
C LEU A 143 -9.02 -6.38 9.17
N GLU A 144 -8.02 -7.13 9.63
CA GLU A 144 -6.70 -7.22 8.99
C GLU A 144 -6.82 -7.81 7.58
N ASP A 145 -7.48 -8.97 7.44
CA ASP A 145 -7.74 -9.64 6.16
C ASP A 145 -8.53 -8.74 5.21
N GLY A 146 -9.56 -8.08 5.74
CA GLY A 146 -10.36 -7.10 4.99
C GLY A 146 -9.55 -5.92 4.50
N PHE A 147 -8.65 -5.38 5.33
CA PHE A 147 -7.76 -4.29 4.93
C PHE A 147 -6.74 -4.73 3.88
N PHE A 148 -6.11 -5.90 4.02
CA PHE A 148 -5.14 -6.39 3.03
C PHE A 148 -5.80 -6.67 1.69
N ARG A 149 -7.03 -7.20 1.68
CA ARG A 149 -7.84 -7.35 0.48
C ARG A 149 -8.12 -6.01 -0.20
N LEU A 150 -8.51 -4.98 0.56
CA LEU A 150 -8.70 -3.63 0.00
C LEU A 150 -7.41 -3.04 -0.57
N TRP A 151 -6.33 -3.10 0.19
CA TRP A 151 -5.03 -2.55 -0.19
C TRP A 151 -4.47 -3.23 -1.45
N ARG A 152 -4.55 -4.56 -1.53
CA ARG A 152 -3.95 -5.34 -2.61
C ARG A 152 -4.85 -5.47 -3.84
N ARG A 153 -6.15 -5.73 -3.69
CA ARG A 153 -7.06 -6.04 -4.83
C ARG A 153 -7.78 -4.84 -5.39
N TYR A 154 -8.34 -3.97 -4.55
CA TYR A 154 -9.37 -3.01 -5.01
C TYR A 154 -8.93 -2.14 -6.20
N ARG A 155 -7.71 -1.59 -6.15
CA ARG A 155 -7.16 -0.84 -7.29
C ARG A 155 -6.99 -1.71 -8.54
N ASP A 156 -6.41 -2.90 -8.41
CA ASP A 156 -6.12 -3.75 -9.58
C ASP A 156 -7.41 -4.25 -10.22
N GLU A 157 -8.38 -4.69 -9.41
CA GLU A 157 -9.67 -5.16 -9.91
C GLU A 157 -10.40 -4.04 -10.66
N LEU A 158 -10.41 -2.80 -10.15
CA LEU A 158 -10.98 -1.66 -10.89
C LEU A 158 -10.25 -1.38 -12.21
N VAL A 159 -8.92 -1.38 -12.19
CA VAL A 159 -8.09 -1.13 -13.38
C VAL A 159 -8.32 -2.20 -14.45
N PHE A 160 -8.44 -3.47 -14.07
CA PHE A 160 -8.55 -4.58 -15.02
C PHE A 160 -9.99 -5.02 -15.32
N ARG A 161 -11.00 -4.50 -14.62
CA ARG A 161 -12.41 -4.89 -14.76
C ARG A 161 -12.92 -4.92 -16.20
N LYS A 162 -12.66 -3.84 -16.97
CA LYS A 162 -13.10 -3.68 -18.37
C LYS A 162 -12.01 -4.03 -19.39
N SER A 163 -10.79 -4.29 -18.96
CA SER A 163 -9.64 -4.60 -19.81
C SER A 163 -8.86 -5.77 -19.21
N PRO A 164 -9.33 -7.02 -19.41
CA PRO A 164 -8.87 -8.19 -18.67
C PRO A 164 -7.54 -8.77 -19.19
N GLU A 165 -6.66 -7.95 -19.77
CA GLU A 165 -5.26 -8.34 -20.03
C GLU A 165 -4.31 -7.67 -19.02
N PRO A 166 -4.39 -8.00 -17.70
CA PRO A 166 -3.31 -7.67 -16.78
C PRO A 166 -1.99 -8.30 -17.24
N PRO A 167 -0.82 -7.65 -17.04
CA PRO A 167 -0.61 -6.30 -16.50
C PRO A 167 -0.48 -5.21 -17.58
N PHE A 168 -0.70 -5.52 -18.86
CA PHE A 168 -0.30 -4.65 -19.98
C PHE A 168 -1.42 -3.79 -20.57
N LYS A 169 -2.69 -4.12 -20.32
CA LYS A 169 -3.85 -3.27 -20.64
C LYS A 169 -4.69 -3.10 -19.38
N GLY A 170 -4.83 -1.87 -18.92
CA GLY A 170 -5.66 -1.52 -17.78
C GLY A 170 -6.28 -0.15 -18.00
N ASP A 171 -7.36 0.13 -17.30
CA ASP A 171 -8.02 1.42 -17.36
C ASP A 171 -7.15 2.50 -16.68
N THR A 172 -6.53 3.35 -17.50
CA THR A 172 -5.65 4.43 -17.04
C THR A 172 -6.39 5.44 -16.18
N LEU A 173 -7.71 5.60 -16.37
CA LEU A 173 -8.51 6.47 -15.51
C LEU A 173 -8.52 5.94 -14.08
N TRP A 174 -8.72 4.63 -13.89
CA TRP A 174 -8.66 4.03 -12.55
C TRP A 174 -7.25 3.97 -11.98
N ALA A 175 -6.25 3.72 -12.83
CA ALA A 175 -4.88 3.60 -12.38
C ALA A 175 -4.34 4.92 -11.78
N GLU A 176 -4.68 6.04 -12.41
CA GLU A 176 -4.07 7.35 -12.17
C GLU A 176 -5.07 8.46 -11.79
N MET A 177 -6.28 8.10 -11.32
CA MET A 177 -7.28 9.07 -10.90
C MET A 177 -6.69 10.00 -9.82
N PRO A 178 -6.71 11.35 -9.98
CA PRO A 178 -5.99 12.23 -9.08
C PRO A 178 -6.67 12.38 -7.71
N SER A 179 -5.88 12.49 -6.64
CA SER A 179 -6.41 12.78 -5.29
C SER A 179 -6.96 14.21 -5.16
N ASP A 180 -6.27 15.17 -5.79
CA ASP A 180 -6.66 16.57 -5.86
C ASP A 180 -6.74 17.01 -7.32
N THR A 181 -7.93 17.45 -7.73
CA THR A 181 -8.18 17.96 -9.08
C THR A 181 -7.41 19.25 -9.42
N ARG A 182 -6.88 19.96 -8.41
CA ARG A 182 -6.05 21.17 -8.56
C ARG A 182 -4.57 20.85 -8.77
N TYR A 183 -4.13 19.69 -8.30
CA TYR A 183 -2.77 19.18 -8.41
C TYR A 183 -2.83 17.72 -8.84
N PRO A 184 -3.16 17.46 -10.12
CA PRO A 184 -3.35 16.11 -10.59
C PRO A 184 -1.99 15.47 -10.92
N ASP A 185 -1.07 15.43 -9.96
CA ASP A 185 0.29 14.87 -10.10
C ASP A 185 0.53 13.60 -9.29
N HIS A 186 -0.41 13.23 -8.41
CA HIS A 186 -0.42 12.00 -7.65
C HIS A 186 -1.82 11.38 -7.67
N SER A 187 -1.85 10.05 -7.61
CA SER A 187 -3.09 9.30 -7.65
C SER A 187 -3.82 9.37 -6.29
N ILE A 188 -5.12 9.13 -6.32
CA ILE A 188 -5.93 8.91 -5.11
C ILE A 188 -5.38 7.72 -4.30
N TRP A 189 -4.80 6.72 -4.96
CA TRP A 189 -4.23 5.55 -4.33
C TRP A 189 -3.00 5.87 -3.48
N ASP A 190 -2.14 6.77 -3.96
CA ASP A 190 -0.97 7.26 -3.21
C ASP A 190 -1.41 8.01 -1.95
N HIS A 191 -2.41 8.88 -2.11
CA HIS A 191 -3.00 9.60 -0.98
C HIS A 191 -3.63 8.65 0.05
N LEU A 192 -4.42 7.67 -0.41
CA LEU A 192 -5.03 6.66 0.47
C LEU A 192 -3.96 5.86 1.21
N ARG A 193 -2.88 5.44 0.54
CA ARG A 193 -1.77 4.70 1.14
C ARG A 193 -1.13 5.48 2.30
N VAL A 194 -0.84 6.77 2.12
CA VAL A 194 -0.26 7.60 3.19
C VAL A 194 -1.27 7.81 4.31
N THR A 195 -2.54 8.07 3.97
CA THR A 195 -3.61 8.29 4.94
C THR A 195 -3.88 7.04 5.80
N THR A 196 -3.87 5.84 5.22
CA THR A 196 -4.00 4.58 5.97
C THR A 196 -2.75 4.27 6.77
N ALA A 197 -1.54 4.56 6.27
CA ALA A 197 -0.31 4.42 7.04
C ALA A 197 -0.36 5.25 8.33
N LEU A 198 -1.00 6.41 8.27
CA LEU A 198 -1.20 7.34 9.38
C LEU A 198 -2.48 7.11 10.20
N ALA A 199 -3.19 5.98 10.02
CA ALA A 199 -4.47 5.71 10.69
C ALA A 199 -4.39 5.74 12.23
N PHE A 200 -3.19 5.62 12.82
CA PHE A 200 -2.97 5.79 14.26
C PHE A 200 -3.15 7.25 14.75
N LEU A 201 -3.19 8.25 13.86
CA LEU A 201 -3.44 9.66 14.18
C LEU A 201 -4.90 9.91 14.56
N THR A 202 -5.24 9.61 15.81
CA THR A 202 -6.60 9.85 16.34
C THR A 202 -6.84 11.26 16.84
N LYS A 203 -5.78 12.03 17.09
CA LYS A 203 -5.82 13.39 17.63
C LYS A 203 -4.78 14.24 16.95
N LYS A 204 -4.97 15.56 16.97
CA LYS A 204 -3.92 16.52 16.64
C LYS A 204 -2.66 16.20 17.45
N THR A 205 -1.49 16.41 16.87
CA THR A 205 -0.18 16.17 17.48
C THR A 205 0.37 17.46 18.07
N PRO A 206 0.13 17.77 19.35
CA PRO A 206 0.58 19.03 19.96
C PRO A 206 2.05 18.98 20.39
N LYS A 207 2.63 17.79 20.56
CA LYS A 207 3.97 17.56 21.14
C LYS A 207 4.65 16.35 20.46
N PRO A 208 5.99 16.33 20.38
CA PRO A 208 6.73 15.26 19.70
C PRO A 208 6.60 13.88 20.35
N ASP A 209 6.40 13.83 21.67
CA ASP A 209 6.52 12.60 22.46
C ASP A 209 5.17 11.90 22.72
N VAL A 210 4.12 12.29 21.99
CA VAL A 210 2.80 11.63 22.15
C VAL A 210 2.80 10.29 21.39
N PRO A 211 2.16 9.23 21.94
CA PRO A 211 2.25 7.89 21.33
C PRO A 211 1.80 7.78 19.87
N TRP A 212 0.88 8.63 19.42
CA TRP A 212 0.38 8.64 18.04
C TRP A 212 1.15 9.59 17.12
N ASN A 213 2.21 10.27 17.58
CA ASN A 213 2.97 11.18 16.72
C ASN A 213 3.65 10.38 15.59
N PRO A 214 3.58 10.80 14.31
CA PRO A 214 4.16 10.05 13.22
C PRO A 214 5.66 10.36 13.07
N TRP A 215 6.43 9.34 12.74
CA TRP A 215 7.87 9.41 12.51
C TRP A 215 8.23 8.70 11.22
N LEU A 216 9.23 9.24 10.51
CA LEU A 216 9.89 8.54 9.41
C LEU A 216 11.00 7.66 9.99
N PHE A 217 10.80 6.35 9.88
CA PHE A 217 11.77 5.34 10.23
C PHE A 217 12.55 4.91 8.99
N ARG A 218 13.87 4.93 9.04
CA ARG A 218 14.73 4.44 7.96
C ARG A 218 15.59 3.29 8.46
N PHE A 219 15.56 2.20 7.71
CA PHE A 219 16.47 1.07 7.89
C PHE A 219 17.34 0.93 6.65
N SER A 220 18.63 0.64 6.84
CA SER A 220 19.56 0.41 5.73
C SER A 220 20.54 -0.69 6.10
N ILE A 221 20.84 -1.56 5.15
CA ILE A 221 21.96 -2.50 5.21
C ILE A 221 23.12 -1.97 4.37
N GLY A 222 24.35 -2.26 4.77
CA GLY A 222 25.52 -1.87 4.01
C GLY A 222 26.80 -2.55 4.52
N PRO A 223 27.83 -2.70 3.68
CA PRO A 223 27.93 -2.21 2.29
C PRO A 223 27.35 -3.17 1.23
N VAL A 224 26.32 -2.74 0.48
CA VAL A 224 25.64 -3.55 -0.55
C VAL A 224 26.54 -3.87 -1.75
N GLN A 225 27.19 -2.86 -2.32
CA GLN A 225 28.00 -3.04 -3.53
C GLN A 225 29.20 -3.95 -3.29
N ARG A 226 29.88 -3.77 -2.15
CA ARG A 226 31.00 -4.63 -1.76
C ARG A 226 30.56 -6.09 -1.65
N PHE A 227 29.40 -6.38 -1.07
CA PHE A 227 28.89 -7.74 -0.96
C PHE A 227 28.62 -8.39 -2.33
N ILE A 228 27.95 -7.66 -3.22
CA ILE A 228 27.62 -8.14 -4.57
C ILE A 228 28.89 -8.37 -5.41
N GLN A 229 29.90 -7.51 -5.26
CA GLN A 229 31.17 -7.58 -6.01
C GLN A 229 32.02 -8.82 -5.70
N GLU A 230 31.81 -9.51 -4.57
CA GLU A 230 32.52 -10.76 -4.24
C GLU A 230 32.07 -11.96 -5.12
N SER A 231 31.06 -11.76 -5.96
CA SER A 231 30.52 -12.78 -6.87
C SER A 231 31.51 -13.15 -7.97
N ARG A 232 31.76 -14.45 -8.15
CA ARG A 232 32.66 -14.97 -9.21
C ARG A 232 31.91 -15.45 -10.46
N THR A 233 30.62 -15.76 -10.30
CA THR A 233 29.76 -16.21 -11.39
C THR A 233 28.48 -15.37 -11.46
N SER A 234 27.77 -15.41 -12.59
CA SER A 234 26.46 -14.75 -12.72
C SER A 234 25.42 -15.31 -11.74
N ARG A 235 25.56 -16.59 -11.35
CA ARG A 235 24.72 -17.21 -10.32
C ARG A 235 25.01 -16.60 -8.94
N ASP A 236 26.27 -16.41 -8.59
CA ASP A 236 26.65 -15.77 -7.32
C ASP A 236 26.15 -14.32 -7.28
N LEU A 237 26.25 -13.60 -8.40
CA LEU A 237 25.77 -12.23 -8.54
C LEU A 237 24.26 -12.12 -8.29
N TRP A 238 23.50 -12.98 -8.97
CA TRP A 238 22.06 -13.07 -8.80
C TRP A 238 21.69 -13.47 -7.36
N LEU A 239 22.33 -14.51 -6.82
CA LEU A 239 22.06 -15.01 -5.46
C LEU A 239 22.39 -13.96 -4.40
N SER A 240 23.48 -13.22 -4.56
CA SER A 240 23.88 -12.15 -3.65
C SER A 240 22.83 -11.05 -3.62
N SER A 241 22.32 -10.65 -4.79
CA SER A 241 21.24 -9.65 -4.90
C SER A 241 19.95 -10.17 -4.29
N PHE A 242 19.58 -11.42 -4.59
CA PHE A 242 18.38 -12.07 -4.07
C PHE A 242 18.43 -12.22 -2.54
N LEU A 243 19.58 -12.64 -2.00
CA LEU A 243 19.81 -12.78 -0.57
C LEU A 243 19.64 -11.45 0.15
N LEU A 244 20.22 -10.36 -0.36
CA LEU A 244 20.03 -9.04 0.24
C LEU A 244 18.55 -8.61 0.23
N SER A 245 17.86 -8.81 -0.90
CA SER A 245 16.42 -8.54 -1.02
C SER A 245 15.59 -9.37 -0.01
N ASP A 246 15.93 -10.65 0.18
CA ASP A 246 15.26 -11.54 1.12
C ASP A 246 15.49 -11.14 2.59
N LEU A 247 16.72 -10.78 2.94
CA LEU A 247 17.05 -10.34 4.29
C LEU A 247 16.36 -9.02 4.65
N VAL A 248 16.31 -8.07 3.70
CA VAL A 248 15.59 -6.81 3.90
C VAL A 248 14.09 -7.05 4.06
N TRP A 249 13.49 -7.98 3.29
CA TRP A 249 12.09 -8.37 3.50
C TRP A 249 11.84 -8.81 4.94
N HIS A 250 12.70 -9.67 5.48
CA HIS A 250 12.57 -10.17 6.85
C HIS A 250 12.83 -9.09 7.90
N ALA A 251 13.53 -8.01 7.56
CA ALA A 251 13.63 -6.82 8.40
C ALA A 251 12.34 -5.98 8.39
N MET A 252 11.62 -5.93 7.26
CA MET A 252 10.32 -5.23 7.17
C MET A 252 9.18 -6.03 7.80
N LEU A 253 9.23 -7.36 7.72
CA LEU A 253 8.11 -8.25 8.04
C LEU A 253 7.48 -8.02 9.44
N PRO A 254 8.24 -7.76 10.53
CA PRO A 254 7.64 -7.45 11.83
C PRO A 254 6.80 -6.17 11.81
N LEU A 255 7.21 -5.16 11.05
CA LEU A 255 6.49 -3.90 10.90
C LEU A 255 5.23 -4.09 10.05
N VAL A 256 5.36 -4.84 8.95
CA VAL A 256 4.25 -5.17 8.03
C VAL A 256 3.16 -5.95 8.77
N LYS A 257 3.53 -6.95 9.56
CA LYS A 257 2.58 -7.73 10.38
C LYS A 257 1.88 -6.89 11.45
N LEU A 258 2.55 -5.86 11.99
CA LEU A 258 1.99 -5.06 13.08
C LEU A 258 1.12 -3.90 12.59
N TYR A 259 1.52 -3.24 11.50
CA TYR A 259 0.89 -2.00 11.02
C TYR A 259 0.32 -2.07 9.62
N GLY A 260 0.48 -3.21 8.93
CA GLY A 260 0.11 -3.41 7.54
C GLY A 260 1.23 -3.02 6.56
N PRO A 261 1.16 -3.51 5.30
CA PRO A 261 2.19 -3.26 4.29
C PRO A 261 2.26 -1.79 3.85
N ASP A 262 1.16 -1.05 4.00
CA ASP A 262 1.08 0.38 3.68
C ASP A 262 1.93 1.27 4.59
N CYS A 263 2.38 0.76 5.75
CA CYS A 263 3.31 1.51 6.61
C CYS A 263 4.69 1.72 5.96
N ILE A 264 5.09 0.88 5.00
CA ILE A 264 6.32 1.06 4.23
C ILE A 264 6.06 2.06 3.12
N VAL A 265 6.74 3.21 3.16
CA VAL A 265 6.65 4.28 2.14
C VAL A 265 7.60 3.99 0.97
N TYR A 266 8.77 3.43 1.26
CA TYR A 266 9.73 3.04 0.24
C TYR A 266 10.41 1.72 0.65
N PRO A 267 10.52 0.73 -0.26
CA PRO A 267 9.87 0.65 -1.58
C PRO A 267 8.35 0.52 -1.46
N ASP A 268 7.62 0.66 -2.58
CA ASP A 268 6.23 0.22 -2.61
C ASP A 268 6.16 -1.31 -2.55
N LEU A 269 5.37 -1.82 -1.60
CA LEU A 269 5.16 -3.24 -1.39
C LEU A 269 4.00 -3.78 -2.22
N ARG A 270 3.16 -2.90 -2.78
CA ARG A 270 1.97 -3.32 -3.52
C ARG A 270 2.36 -3.94 -4.85
N GLY A 271 1.93 -5.18 -5.09
CA GLY A 271 2.30 -5.94 -6.29
C GLY A 271 3.77 -6.35 -6.33
N ASN A 272 4.49 -6.20 -5.21
CA ASN A 272 5.84 -6.73 -5.12
C ASN A 272 5.77 -8.27 -5.03
N PRO A 273 6.46 -9.02 -5.91
CA PRO A 273 6.34 -10.47 -5.94
C PRO A 273 6.71 -11.17 -4.62
N ARG A 274 7.63 -10.60 -3.83
CA ARG A 274 8.01 -11.17 -2.52
C ARG A 274 6.89 -11.00 -1.49
N VAL A 275 6.18 -9.89 -1.56
CA VAL A 275 5.04 -9.59 -0.68
C VAL A 275 3.84 -10.45 -1.08
N ASP A 276 3.61 -10.62 -2.38
CA ASP A 276 2.55 -11.48 -2.89
C ASP A 276 2.75 -12.95 -2.47
N VAL A 277 3.99 -13.46 -2.44
CA VAL A 277 4.31 -14.78 -1.84
C VAL A 277 3.86 -14.85 -0.38
N TRP A 278 4.21 -13.84 0.42
CA TRP A 278 3.80 -13.80 1.84
C TRP A 278 2.27 -13.70 2.02
N LEU A 279 1.59 -12.92 1.19
CA LEU A 279 0.12 -12.85 1.19
C LEU A 279 -0.49 -14.20 0.81
N CYS A 280 0.08 -14.94 -0.16
CA CYS A 280 -0.40 -16.28 -0.50
C CYS A 280 -0.30 -17.25 0.69
N GLU A 281 0.75 -17.14 1.50
CA GLU A 281 1.00 -18.00 2.65
C GLU A 281 0.14 -17.65 3.87
N SER A 282 -0.23 -16.38 4.04
CA SER A 282 -0.85 -15.89 5.29
C SER A 282 -2.21 -15.22 5.15
N HIS A 283 -2.53 -14.69 3.97
CA HIS A 283 -3.72 -13.86 3.69
C HIS A 283 -4.19 -14.11 2.25
N ARG A 284 -4.46 -15.37 1.90
CA ARG A 284 -4.68 -15.78 0.49
C ARG A 284 -5.78 -14.99 -0.21
N ASP A 285 -6.85 -14.65 0.51
CA ASP A 285 -7.98 -13.88 -0.01
C ASP A 285 -7.63 -12.42 -0.36
N ALA A 286 -6.47 -11.93 0.07
CA ALA A 286 -5.94 -10.63 -0.32
C ALA A 286 -5.32 -10.63 -1.72
N LEU A 287 -5.06 -11.80 -2.33
CA LEU A 287 -4.54 -11.87 -3.69
C LEU A 287 -5.67 -11.90 -4.73
N PRO A 288 -5.47 -11.27 -5.90
CA PRO A 288 -6.33 -11.49 -7.06
C PRO A 288 -6.31 -12.96 -7.51
N ASP A 289 -7.42 -13.41 -8.10
CA ASP A 289 -7.63 -14.83 -8.46
C ASP A 289 -6.63 -15.35 -9.51
N PHE A 290 -6.02 -14.46 -10.30
CA PHE A 290 -4.98 -14.82 -11.29
C PHE A 290 -3.60 -15.08 -10.67
N LEU A 291 -3.38 -14.75 -9.39
CA LEU A 291 -2.13 -14.97 -8.65
C LEU A 291 -2.26 -16.12 -7.65
N GLN A 292 -2.67 -17.31 -8.11
CA GLN A 292 -2.98 -18.43 -7.22
C GLN A 292 -1.77 -19.01 -6.47
N ASN A 293 -0.57 -18.95 -7.07
CA ASN A 293 0.69 -19.48 -6.55
C ASN A 293 1.87 -18.61 -6.99
N PRO A 294 2.00 -17.37 -6.48
CA PRO A 294 3.09 -16.48 -6.87
C PRO A 294 4.44 -17.10 -6.49
N SER A 295 5.43 -16.93 -7.35
CA SER A 295 6.82 -17.23 -7.05
C SER A 295 7.71 -16.15 -7.67
N THR A 296 8.89 -15.92 -7.10
CA THR A 296 9.80 -14.90 -7.62
C THR A 296 11.25 -15.29 -7.48
N TYR A 297 11.99 -15.05 -8.55
CA TYR A 297 13.45 -15.09 -8.61
C TYR A 297 14.03 -13.68 -8.70
N ALA A 298 13.21 -12.64 -8.64
CA ALA A 298 13.65 -11.26 -8.81
C ALA A 298 14.02 -10.62 -7.46
N ALA A 299 15.19 -9.97 -7.41
CA ALA A 299 15.64 -9.20 -6.27
C ALA A 299 15.08 -7.77 -6.33
N MET A 300 13.80 -7.61 -5.97
CA MET A 300 13.05 -6.36 -6.17
C MET A 300 13.12 -5.40 -4.98
N LEU A 301 13.60 -5.85 -3.80
CA LEU A 301 13.67 -5.01 -2.60
C LEU A 301 15.07 -4.40 -2.46
N PRO A 302 15.18 -3.06 -2.33
CA PRO A 302 16.46 -2.38 -2.15
C PRO A 302 17.04 -2.61 -0.75
N GLY A 303 18.34 -2.35 -0.58
CA GLY A 303 19.04 -2.41 0.72
C GLY A 303 18.60 -1.36 1.75
N THR A 304 17.58 -0.57 1.48
CA THR A 304 17.07 0.49 2.36
C THR A 304 15.55 0.54 2.26
N PHE A 305 14.87 0.71 3.39
CA PHE A 305 13.45 1.01 3.40
C PHE A 305 13.13 2.17 4.34
N VAL A 306 12.02 2.84 4.05
CA VAL A 306 11.45 3.93 4.84
C VAL A 306 10.03 3.55 5.23
N ALA A 307 9.69 3.71 6.50
CA ALA A 307 8.38 3.43 7.06
C ALA A 307 7.82 4.64 7.81
N LEU A 308 6.49 4.81 7.78
CA LEU A 308 5.76 5.74 8.64
C LEU A 308 5.26 4.99 9.87
N LEU A 309 5.83 5.33 11.03
CA LEU A 309 5.57 4.63 12.28
C LEU A 309 5.15 5.60 13.38
N PRO A 310 4.34 5.15 14.36
CA PRO A 310 4.03 5.96 15.53
C PRO A 310 5.25 6.08 16.46
N TYR A 311 5.35 7.15 17.23
CA TYR A 311 6.31 7.27 18.33
C TYR A 311 6.15 6.12 19.35
N GLY A 312 4.89 5.78 19.62
CA GLY A 312 4.50 4.60 20.37
C GLY A 312 4.62 4.70 21.89
N GLY A 313 4.63 3.55 22.55
CA GLY A 313 4.62 3.40 24.01
C GLY A 313 3.23 3.22 24.62
N LYS A 314 2.20 2.86 23.85
CA LYS A 314 0.85 2.60 24.39
C LYS A 314 0.04 1.58 23.58
N GLY A 315 -0.20 0.41 24.17
CA GLY A 315 -0.98 -0.68 23.56
C GLY A 315 -0.35 -1.15 22.26
N HIS A 316 -1.14 -1.24 21.18
CA HIS A 316 -0.69 -1.62 19.82
C HIS A 316 0.41 -0.73 19.22
N LEU A 317 0.56 0.50 19.72
CA LEU A 317 1.59 1.42 19.25
C LEU A 317 2.89 1.15 20.03
N LYS A 318 3.73 0.23 19.53
CA LYS A 318 5.04 -0.11 20.09
C LYS A 318 6.02 1.04 19.93
N LYS A 319 7.01 1.13 20.83
CA LYS A 319 8.03 2.18 20.74
C LYS A 319 8.94 1.97 19.52
N LEU A 320 9.39 3.07 18.90
CA LEU A 320 10.34 3.01 17.78
C LEU A 320 11.60 2.17 18.06
N LYS A 321 12.13 2.21 19.29
CA LYS A 321 13.29 1.40 19.71
C LYS A 321 13.00 -0.11 19.68
N GLU A 322 11.79 -0.51 20.04
CA GLU A 322 11.35 -1.91 19.98
C GLU A 322 11.19 -2.35 18.54
N LEU A 323 10.54 -1.53 17.71
CA LEU A 323 10.38 -1.76 16.27
C LEU A 323 11.72 -1.89 15.55
N ALA A 324 12.70 -1.05 15.88
CA ALA A 324 14.05 -1.13 15.35
C ALA A 324 14.73 -2.47 15.71
N LYS A 325 14.59 -2.90 16.97
CA LYS A 325 15.13 -4.19 17.44
C LYS A 325 14.44 -5.37 16.77
N GLU A 326 13.12 -5.31 16.56
CA GLU A 326 12.35 -6.34 15.86
C GLU A 326 12.80 -6.46 14.40
N ALA A 327 13.01 -5.34 13.70
CA ALA A 327 13.54 -5.34 12.33
C ALA A 327 14.96 -5.94 12.26
N GLU A 328 15.86 -5.54 13.17
CA GLU A 328 17.21 -6.10 13.26
C GLU A 328 17.18 -7.61 13.57
N THR A 329 16.29 -8.04 14.47
CA THR A 329 16.14 -9.44 14.85
C THR A 329 15.59 -10.27 13.68
N GLY A 330 14.60 -9.75 12.95
CA GLY A 330 14.05 -10.40 11.75
C GLY A 330 15.13 -10.66 10.69
N PHE A 331 15.98 -9.65 10.44
CA PHE A 331 17.15 -9.79 9.56
C PHE A 331 18.12 -10.88 10.04
N LYS A 332 18.55 -10.81 11.31
CA LYS A 332 19.55 -11.73 11.89
C LYS A 332 19.06 -13.17 11.98
N ASN A 333 17.79 -13.35 12.32
CA ASN A 333 17.17 -14.68 12.38
C ASN A 333 17.16 -15.29 10.99
N ARG A 334 16.69 -14.55 9.97
CA ARG A 334 16.69 -15.06 8.60
C ARG A 334 18.08 -15.44 8.11
N TRP A 335 19.10 -14.63 8.39
CA TRP A 335 20.49 -14.95 8.08
C TRP A 335 20.93 -16.28 8.73
N SER A 336 20.62 -16.43 10.02
CA SER A 336 20.98 -17.62 10.79
C SER A 336 20.25 -18.86 10.28
N ASP A 337 18.98 -18.74 9.91
CA ASP A 337 18.19 -19.82 9.34
C ASP A 337 18.80 -20.32 8.02
N LEU A 338 19.14 -19.41 7.11
CA LEU A 338 19.79 -19.74 5.85
C LEU A 338 21.16 -20.41 6.07
N ALA A 339 21.97 -19.88 6.99
CA ALA A 339 23.26 -20.47 7.33
C ALA A 339 23.12 -21.89 7.90
N ASN A 340 22.11 -22.11 8.76
CA ASN A 340 21.80 -23.42 9.33
C ASN A 340 21.30 -24.41 8.27
N MET A 341 20.48 -23.96 7.31
CA MET A 341 20.06 -24.79 6.17
C MET A 341 21.26 -25.27 5.36
N VAL A 342 22.18 -24.36 5.02
CA VAL A 342 23.42 -24.70 4.29
C VAL A 342 24.29 -25.65 5.10
N LYS A 343 24.51 -25.37 6.39
CA LYS A 343 25.28 -26.25 7.28
C LYS A 343 24.70 -27.66 7.36
N THR A 344 23.38 -27.77 7.46
CA THR A 344 22.67 -29.06 7.54
C THR A 344 22.82 -29.84 6.24
N TRP A 345 22.63 -29.17 5.10
CA TRP A 345 22.82 -29.78 3.78
C TRP A 345 24.25 -30.27 3.58
N LEU A 346 25.26 -29.45 3.89
CA LEU A 346 26.68 -29.83 3.80
C LEU A 346 27.01 -31.02 4.71
N THR A 347 26.51 -31.02 5.94
CA THR A 347 26.76 -32.11 6.89
C THR A 347 26.18 -33.43 6.39
N LYS A 348 25.01 -33.40 5.76
CA LYS A 348 24.37 -34.58 5.16
C LYS A 348 25.20 -35.11 3.98
N GLU A 349 25.55 -34.25 3.03
CA GLU A 349 26.36 -34.62 1.86
C GLU A 349 27.74 -35.20 2.26
N ILE A 350 28.39 -34.63 3.27
CA ILE A 350 29.70 -35.11 3.76
C ILE A 350 29.56 -36.49 4.41
N LYS A 351 28.51 -36.71 5.22
CA LYS A 351 28.24 -38.01 5.86
C LYS A 351 27.94 -39.10 4.83
N ASP A 352 27.13 -38.78 3.82
CA ASP A 352 26.70 -39.73 2.79
C ASP A 352 27.85 -40.10 1.84
N LYS A 353 28.86 -39.24 1.66
CA LYS A 353 29.97 -39.46 0.73
C LYS A 353 31.26 -40.04 1.33
N LYS A 354 31.28 -40.46 2.62
CA LYS A 354 32.51 -40.98 3.30
C LYS A 354 33.76 -40.16 2.95
N TYR A 355 33.69 -38.83 3.00
CA TYR A 355 34.88 -38.01 2.81
C TYR A 355 35.76 -38.08 4.06
N SER A 356 36.75 -38.97 4.04
CA SER A 356 37.73 -39.20 5.12
C SER A 356 38.59 -37.97 5.49
N ALA A 357 38.52 -36.89 4.71
CA ALA A 357 39.30 -35.68 4.95
C ALA A 357 38.65 -34.65 5.90
N TRP A 358 37.35 -34.75 6.17
CA TRP A 358 36.61 -33.78 7.01
C TRP A 358 36.40 -34.24 8.45
N SER A 359 36.77 -35.48 8.79
CA SER A 359 36.92 -35.92 10.18
C SER A 359 38.32 -35.54 10.69
N ARG A 360 38.52 -34.27 11.02
CA ARG A 360 39.62 -33.90 11.91
C ARG A 360 39.04 -33.67 13.29
N THR A 361 39.20 -34.70 14.13
CA THR A 361 39.28 -34.61 15.59
C THR A 361 40.17 -33.46 16.04
#